data_AF-A0AAQ4FNC3-F1
#
_entry.id   AF-A0AAQ4FNC3-F1
#
_cell.length_a   1.000
_cell.length_b   1.000
_cell.length_c   1.000
_cell.angle_alpha   90.00
_cell.angle_beta   90.00
_cell.angle_gamma   90.00
#
_symmetry.space_group_name_H-M   'P 1'
#
loop_
_entity.id
_entity.type
_entity.pdbx_description
1 polymer ?
#
loop_
_entity_poly.entity_id
_entity_poly.type
_entity_poly.pdbx_seq_one_letter_code
_entity_poly.pdbx_strand_id
1 'polypeptide(L)'
;MEEKKRTAAKVVTTLFPRIPKVTTVLLEFFIRRESKVELAREPLSHFCQEEVVLAAQDILEKLNRQVITFQDVRDTAENLIGHNKFPRPCAGLHALTYKKAQDIAKDLGDSIRKLTIIIGELATSLEKISDVPPTDWMGVGDAIVAKTERLNMAEIAPFWTYIPKMGDFLSVKLLGAGGFG
;
A
#
# COMPACT_ATOMS: atom_id res chain seq x y z
N MET A 1 -31.15 3.73 -2.51
CA MET A 1 -29.88 4.41 -2.15
C MET A 1 -28.76 4.11 -3.16
N GLU A 2 -28.70 2.90 -3.74
CA GLU A 2 -27.75 2.55 -4.82
C GLU A 2 -27.95 3.31 -6.14
N GLU A 3 -29.18 3.68 -6.47
CA GLU A 3 -29.50 4.37 -7.72
C GLU A 3 -28.89 5.79 -7.78
N LYS A 4 -28.81 6.48 -6.63
CA LYS A 4 -28.10 7.77 -6.46
C LYS A 4 -26.58 7.63 -6.63
N LYS A 5 -26.01 6.47 -6.29
CA LYS A 5 -24.56 6.22 -6.39
C LYS A 5 -24.11 5.99 -7.84
N ARG A 6 -24.91 5.25 -8.63
CA ARG A 6 -24.65 5.07 -10.08
C ARG A 6 -24.86 6.34 -10.89
N THR A 7 -25.66 7.27 -10.41
CA THR A 7 -25.81 8.59 -11.04
C THR A 7 -24.60 9.48 -10.80
N ALA A 8 -23.89 9.35 -9.68
CA ALA A 8 -22.74 10.20 -9.35
C ALA A 8 -21.61 10.13 -10.40
N ALA A 9 -21.22 8.93 -10.85
CA ALA A 9 -20.20 8.76 -11.90
C ALA A 9 -20.59 9.44 -13.22
N LYS A 10 -21.85 9.27 -13.63
CA LYS A 10 -22.39 9.92 -14.82
C LYS A 10 -22.42 11.44 -14.66
N VAL A 11 -22.83 11.92 -13.49
CA VAL A 11 -22.88 13.35 -13.15
C VAL A 11 -21.48 13.98 -13.11
N VAL A 12 -20.48 13.31 -12.53
CA VAL A 12 -19.07 13.76 -12.61
C VAL A 12 -18.63 13.86 -14.06
N THR A 13 -18.94 12.85 -14.87
CA THR A 13 -18.50 12.82 -16.26
C THR A 13 -19.18 13.90 -17.11
N THR A 14 -20.42 14.28 -16.81
CA THR A 14 -21.13 15.33 -17.54
C THR A 14 -20.77 16.73 -17.04
N LEU A 15 -20.68 16.95 -15.73
CA LEU A 15 -20.39 18.27 -15.14
C LEU A 15 -18.90 18.62 -15.19
N PHE A 16 -18.02 17.63 -15.02
CA PHE A 16 -16.57 17.80 -14.93
C PHE A 16 -15.85 16.81 -15.84
N PRO A 17 -16.05 16.85 -17.17
CA PRO A 17 -15.53 15.85 -18.11
C PRO A 17 -14.00 15.75 -18.14
N ARG A 18 -13.30 16.79 -17.66
CA ARG A 18 -11.83 16.82 -17.59
C ARG A 18 -11.28 15.87 -16.52
N ILE A 19 -11.93 15.80 -15.36
CA ILE A 19 -11.48 15.01 -14.21
C ILE A 19 -11.37 13.51 -14.55
N PRO A 20 -12.43 12.82 -15.04
CA PRO A 20 -12.34 11.41 -15.36
C PRO A 20 -11.36 11.17 -16.52
N LYS A 21 -11.30 12.06 -17.54
CA LYS A 21 -10.33 11.94 -18.64
C LYS A 21 -8.87 11.96 -18.16
N VAL A 22 -8.53 12.94 -17.33
CA VAL A 22 -7.18 13.05 -16.77
C VAL A 22 -6.88 11.84 -15.88
N THR A 23 -7.83 11.44 -15.03
CA THR A 23 -7.67 10.28 -14.16
C THR A 23 -7.45 8.99 -14.95
N THR A 24 -8.23 8.75 -16.00
CA THR A 24 -8.05 7.61 -16.93
C THR A 24 -6.64 7.58 -17.50
N VAL A 25 -6.16 8.69 -18.08
CA VAL A 25 -4.82 8.77 -18.69
C VAL A 25 -3.72 8.52 -17.66
N LEU A 26 -3.85 9.11 -16.47
CA LEU A 26 -2.87 8.94 -15.40
C LEU A 26 -2.86 7.51 -14.85
N LEU A 27 -4.04 6.87 -14.71
CA LEU A 27 -4.15 5.46 -14.30
C LEU A 27 -3.54 4.53 -15.36
N GLU A 28 -3.81 4.75 -16.64
CA GLU A 28 -3.20 3.96 -17.73
C GLU A 28 -1.67 4.07 -17.71
N PHE A 29 -1.14 5.28 -17.52
CA PHE A 29 0.29 5.50 -17.41
C PHE A 29 0.88 4.81 -16.17
N PHE A 30 0.20 4.93 -15.03
CA PHE A 30 0.60 4.29 -13.78
C PHE A 30 0.64 2.77 -13.92
N ILE A 31 -0.42 2.15 -14.44
CA ILE A 31 -0.51 0.71 -14.67
C ILE A 31 0.62 0.24 -15.59
N ARG A 32 0.84 0.90 -16.73
CA ARG A 32 1.93 0.52 -17.67
C ARG A 32 3.31 0.63 -17.06
N ARG A 33 3.52 1.58 -16.15
CA ARG A 33 4.81 1.78 -15.48
C ARG A 33 5.04 0.72 -14.41
N GLU A 34 4.04 0.50 -13.57
CA GLU A 34 4.13 -0.39 -12.40
C GLU A 34 3.88 -1.86 -12.76
N SER A 35 3.33 -2.20 -13.93
CA SER A 35 3.16 -3.60 -14.39
C SER A 35 4.43 -4.24 -14.97
N LYS A 36 5.59 -3.58 -14.87
CA LYS A 36 6.85 -4.13 -15.37
C LYS A 36 7.33 -5.23 -14.43
N VAL A 37 7.24 -6.47 -14.91
CA VAL A 37 7.70 -7.67 -14.20
C VAL A 37 9.22 -7.70 -14.25
N GLU A 38 9.84 -7.73 -13.06
CA GLU A 38 11.28 -7.92 -12.89
C GLU A 38 11.54 -9.30 -12.29
N LEU A 39 12.26 -10.16 -13.02
CA LEU A 39 12.56 -11.54 -12.60
C LEU A 39 13.42 -11.63 -11.33
N ALA A 40 14.12 -10.55 -10.97
CA ALA A 40 14.97 -10.46 -9.79
C ALA A 40 14.22 -9.90 -8.55
N ARG A 41 12.94 -9.54 -8.68
CA ARG A 41 12.19 -8.93 -7.59
C ARG A 41 11.80 -9.98 -6.54
N GLU A 42 11.91 -9.59 -5.27
CA GLU A 42 11.49 -10.43 -4.15
C GLU A 42 9.99 -10.76 -4.23
N PRO A 43 9.54 -12.00 -3.94
CA PRO A 43 8.15 -12.40 -4.08
C PRO A 43 7.14 -11.51 -3.31
N LEU A 44 7.48 -11.07 -2.11
CA LEU A 44 6.60 -10.19 -1.31
C LEU A 44 6.48 -8.80 -1.94
N SER A 45 7.58 -8.26 -2.47
CA SER A 45 7.58 -6.98 -3.20
C SER A 45 6.76 -7.08 -4.49
N HIS A 46 6.94 -8.16 -5.26
CA HIS A 46 6.15 -8.43 -6.45
C HIS A 46 4.65 -8.53 -6.13
N PHE A 47 4.28 -9.30 -5.10
CA PHE A 47 2.89 -9.40 -4.67
C PHE A 47 2.31 -8.03 -4.30
N CYS A 48 3.03 -7.24 -3.50
CA CYS A 48 2.56 -5.92 -3.09
C CYS A 48 2.31 -4.98 -4.27
N GLN A 49 3.18 -5.04 -5.28
CA GLN A 49 3.07 -4.23 -6.48
C GLN A 49 1.89 -4.66 -7.37
N GLU A 50 1.70 -5.97 -7.56
CA GLU A 50 0.56 -6.50 -8.31
C GLU A 50 -0.76 -6.07 -7.68
N GLU A 51 -0.89 -6.11 -6.35
CA GLU A 51 -2.11 -5.66 -5.66
C GLU A 51 -2.41 -4.17 -5.91
N VAL A 52 -1.39 -3.32 -5.94
CA VAL A 52 -1.56 -1.89 -6.27
C VAL A 52 -1.96 -1.70 -7.75
N VAL A 53 -1.39 -2.49 -8.65
CA VAL A 53 -1.73 -2.46 -10.08
C VAL A 53 -3.16 -2.95 -10.30
N LEU A 54 -3.57 -4.04 -9.66
CA LEU A 54 -4.92 -4.59 -9.73
C LEU A 54 -5.95 -3.59 -9.17
N ALA A 55 -5.64 -2.94 -8.06
CA ALA A 55 -6.46 -1.86 -7.51
C ALA A 55 -6.64 -0.71 -8.51
N ALA A 56 -5.56 -0.28 -9.18
CA ALA A 56 -5.63 0.76 -10.20
C ALA A 56 -6.45 0.31 -11.43
N GLN A 57 -6.33 -0.95 -11.84
CA GLN A 57 -7.09 -1.54 -12.94
C GLN A 57 -8.59 -1.62 -12.63
N ASP A 58 -8.99 -2.04 -11.42
CA ASP A 58 -10.39 -2.09 -10.99
C ASP A 58 -11.02 -0.69 -11.01
N ILE A 59 -10.31 0.31 -10.48
CA ILE A 59 -10.74 1.71 -10.52
C ILE A 59 -10.90 2.19 -11.98
N LEU A 60 -9.92 1.91 -12.83
CA LEU A 60 -9.95 2.30 -14.25
C LEU A 60 -11.13 1.64 -14.98
N GLU A 61 -11.39 0.36 -14.75
CA GLU A 61 -12.50 -0.37 -15.35
C GLU A 61 -13.85 0.20 -14.91
N LYS A 62 -14.03 0.43 -13.61
CA LYS A 62 -15.26 1.03 -13.06
C LYS A 62 -15.46 2.46 -13.54
N LEU A 63 -14.38 3.22 -13.72
CA LEU A 63 -14.39 4.58 -14.27
C LEU A 63 -14.83 4.57 -15.74
N ASN A 64 -14.24 3.69 -16.56
CA ASN A 64 -14.59 3.55 -17.98
C ASN A 64 -16.03 3.08 -18.19
N ARG A 65 -16.53 2.21 -17.31
CA ARG A 65 -17.94 1.77 -17.30
C ARG A 65 -18.89 2.81 -16.68
N GLN A 66 -18.37 3.91 -16.12
CA GLN A 66 -19.14 4.94 -15.42
C GLN A 66 -20.01 4.38 -14.28
N VAL A 67 -19.50 3.36 -13.59
CA VAL A 67 -20.16 2.73 -12.43
C VAL A 67 -19.41 2.97 -11.12
N ILE A 68 -18.26 3.65 -11.18
CA ILE A 68 -17.43 3.93 -10.01
C ILE A 68 -18.18 4.79 -8.97
N THR A 69 -18.08 4.40 -7.71
CA THR A 69 -18.63 5.15 -6.59
C THR A 69 -17.52 5.64 -5.67
N PHE A 70 -17.80 6.64 -4.83
CA PHE A 70 -16.84 7.07 -3.81
C PHE A 70 -16.48 5.94 -2.83
N GLN A 71 -17.40 5.00 -2.61
CA GLN A 71 -17.20 3.86 -1.73
C GLN A 71 -16.16 2.90 -2.31
N ASP A 72 -16.22 2.64 -3.63
CA ASP A 72 -15.21 1.81 -4.29
C ASP A 72 -13.79 2.37 -4.04
N VAL A 73 -13.62 3.68 -4.18
CA VAL A 73 -12.31 4.33 -3.96
C VAL A 73 -11.86 4.22 -2.50
N ARG A 74 -12.78 4.39 -1.54
CA ARG A 74 -12.48 4.25 -0.10
C ARG A 74 -12.14 2.81 0.28
N ASP A 75 -12.90 1.84 -0.21
CA ASP A 75 -12.68 0.43 0.09
C ASP A 75 -11.34 -0.04 -0.50
N THR A 76 -11.01 0.37 -1.73
CA THR A 76 -9.70 0.09 -2.34
C THR A 76 -8.56 0.72 -1.53
N ALA A 77 -8.70 1.97 -1.11
CA ALA A 77 -7.70 2.63 -0.26
C ALA A 77 -7.57 1.93 1.10
N GLU A 78 -8.67 1.53 1.74
CA GLU A 78 -8.66 0.80 3.00
C GLU A 78 -7.97 -0.56 2.87
N ASN A 79 -8.22 -1.31 1.80
CA ASN A 79 -7.57 -2.59 1.54
C ASN A 79 -6.05 -2.45 1.36
N LEU A 80 -5.60 -1.40 0.66
CA LEU A 80 -4.17 -1.14 0.46
C LEU A 80 -3.48 -0.62 1.74
N ILE A 81 -4.13 0.25 2.49
CA ILE A 81 -3.52 1.00 3.61
C ILE A 81 -3.70 0.27 4.95
N GLY A 82 -4.90 -0.23 5.21
CA GLY A 82 -5.33 -0.80 6.48
C GLY A 82 -5.71 0.25 7.53
N HIS A 83 -6.85 0.03 8.19
CA HIS A 83 -7.30 0.87 9.30
C HIS A 83 -6.46 0.61 10.57
N ASN A 84 -5.75 1.62 11.08
CA ASN A 84 -5.06 1.56 12.40
C ASN A 84 -5.97 1.88 13.60
N LYS A 85 -7.27 2.11 13.38
CA LYS A 85 -8.18 2.71 14.39
C LYS A 85 -9.17 1.75 15.06
N PHE A 86 -9.16 0.46 14.72
CA PHE A 86 -10.01 -0.55 15.38
C PHE A 86 -9.17 -1.67 16.01
N PRO A 87 -9.58 -2.24 17.16
CA PRO A 87 -8.86 -3.29 17.88
C PRO A 87 -8.86 -4.65 17.16
N ARG A 88 -9.43 -4.73 15.94
CA ARG A 88 -9.22 -5.85 15.02
C ARG A 88 -8.32 -5.35 13.90
N PRO A 89 -7.13 -5.94 13.68
CA PRO A 89 -6.31 -5.58 12.54
C PRO A 89 -7.04 -6.02 11.27
N CYS A 90 -7.79 -5.12 10.64
CA CYS A 90 -8.09 -5.26 9.22
C CYS A 90 -6.73 -5.17 8.52
N ALA A 91 -6.28 -6.31 8.02
CA ALA A 91 -4.90 -6.55 7.64
C ALA A 91 -4.62 -5.91 6.26
N GLY A 92 -4.65 -4.58 6.21
CA GLY A 92 -4.32 -3.85 4.99
C GLY A 92 -2.88 -4.13 4.59
N LEU A 93 -2.66 -4.21 3.28
CA LEU A 93 -1.41 -4.70 2.70
C LEU A 93 -0.19 -3.94 3.25
N HIS A 94 -0.24 -2.60 3.28
CA HIS A 94 0.84 -1.77 3.80
C HIS A 94 1.10 -2.00 5.30
N ALA A 95 0.05 -2.13 6.11
CA ALA A 95 0.21 -2.39 7.55
C ALA A 95 0.83 -3.76 7.85
N LEU A 96 0.55 -4.77 7.02
CA LEU A 96 1.15 -6.09 7.10
C LEU A 96 2.62 -6.06 6.68
N THR A 97 2.92 -5.44 5.54
CA THR A 97 4.28 -5.36 5.01
C THR A 97 5.17 -4.52 5.93
N TYR A 98 4.65 -3.43 6.50
CA TYR A 98 5.37 -2.58 7.46
C TYR A 98 5.93 -3.36 8.66
N LYS A 99 5.24 -4.40 9.12
CA LYS A 99 5.70 -5.23 10.25
C LYS A 99 6.73 -6.29 9.86
N LYS A 100 6.74 -6.72 8.60
CA LYS A 100 7.53 -7.87 8.12
C LYS A 100 8.78 -7.48 7.34
N ALA A 101 8.65 -6.48 6.46
CA ALA A 101 9.70 -6.05 5.55
C ALA A 101 9.56 -4.53 5.33
N GLN A 102 10.32 -3.75 6.10
CA GLN A 102 10.22 -2.30 6.14
C GLN A 102 10.60 -1.63 4.82
N ASP A 103 11.62 -2.17 4.14
CA ASP A 103 12.09 -1.64 2.85
C ASP A 103 11.00 -1.78 1.77
N ILE A 104 10.38 -2.96 1.70
CA ILE A 104 9.25 -3.24 0.80
C ILE A 104 8.04 -2.37 1.16
N ALA A 105 7.79 -2.17 2.45
CA ALA A 105 6.68 -1.32 2.91
C ALA A 105 6.87 0.14 2.47
N LYS A 106 8.11 0.64 2.45
CA LYS A 106 8.43 1.97 1.95
C LYS A 106 8.10 2.11 0.48
N ASP A 107 8.58 1.19 -0.36
CA ASP A 107 8.31 1.19 -1.80
C ASP A 107 6.81 1.06 -2.10
N LEU A 108 6.12 0.20 -1.35
CA LEU A 108 4.67 0.06 -1.42
C LEU A 108 3.97 1.36 -1.02
N GLY A 109 4.40 2.01 0.07
CA GLY A 109 3.85 3.28 0.53
C GLY A 109 3.96 4.39 -0.51
N ASP A 110 5.10 4.47 -1.21
CA ASP A 110 5.31 5.41 -2.31
C ASP A 110 4.37 5.12 -3.50
N SER A 111 4.18 3.84 -3.85
CA SER A 111 3.25 3.44 -4.90
C SER A 111 1.79 3.73 -4.54
N ILE A 112 1.38 3.50 -3.29
CA ILE A 112 0.05 3.86 -2.80
C ILE A 112 -0.12 5.38 -2.81
N ARG A 113 0.87 6.16 -2.39
CA ARG A 113 0.82 7.63 -2.45
C ARG A 113 0.60 8.13 -3.86
N LYS A 114 1.36 7.63 -4.85
CA LYS A 114 1.16 7.96 -6.27
C LYS A 114 -0.27 7.66 -6.73
N LEU A 115 -0.79 6.47 -6.40
CA LEU A 115 -2.15 6.07 -6.76
C LEU A 115 -3.18 7.01 -6.11
N THR A 116 -3.00 7.36 -4.84
CA THR A 116 -3.89 8.23 -4.07
C THR A 116 -3.93 9.64 -4.65
N ILE A 117 -2.80 10.17 -5.11
CA ILE A 117 -2.72 11.46 -5.82
C ILE A 117 -3.52 11.40 -7.14
N ILE A 118 -3.35 10.33 -7.92
CA ILE A 118 -4.04 10.18 -9.21
C ILE A 118 -5.57 10.15 -9.02
N ILE A 119 -6.05 9.41 -8.02
CA ILE A 119 -7.50 9.22 -7.80
C ILE A 119 -8.12 10.30 -6.92
N GLY A 120 -7.32 11.12 -6.22
CA GLY A 120 -7.81 12.02 -5.17
C GLY A 120 -8.80 13.08 -5.67
N GLU A 121 -8.54 13.68 -6.84
CA GLU A 121 -9.45 14.68 -7.43
C GLU A 121 -10.78 14.05 -7.87
N LEU A 122 -10.72 12.85 -8.47
CA LEU A 122 -11.90 12.07 -8.85
C LEU A 122 -12.72 11.69 -7.61
N ALA A 123 -12.07 11.15 -6.58
CA ALA A 123 -12.71 10.70 -5.35
C ALA A 123 -13.38 11.87 -4.62
N THR A 124 -12.69 13.01 -4.49
CA THR A 124 -13.24 14.23 -3.89
C THR A 124 -14.49 14.70 -4.66
N SER A 125 -14.48 14.61 -5.98
CA SER A 125 -15.61 15.00 -6.82
C SER A 125 -16.80 14.05 -6.64
N LEU A 126 -16.54 12.75 -6.56
CA LEU A 126 -17.56 11.73 -6.28
C LEU A 126 -18.17 11.90 -4.88
N GLU A 127 -17.37 12.22 -3.87
CA GLU A 127 -17.83 12.50 -2.49
C GLU A 127 -18.74 13.73 -2.43
N LYS A 128 -18.33 14.83 -3.08
CA LYS A 128 -19.14 16.06 -3.15
C LYS A 128 -20.50 15.84 -3.81
N ILE A 129 -20.54 15.12 -4.94
CA ILE A 129 -21.80 14.82 -5.64
C ILE A 129 -22.68 13.85 -4.83
N SER A 130 -22.05 13.00 -4.02
CA SER A 130 -22.77 12.06 -3.15
C SER A 130 -23.19 12.68 -1.81
N ASP A 131 -22.91 13.96 -1.58
CA ASP A 131 -23.17 14.69 -0.32
C ASP A 131 -22.50 14.04 0.91
N VAL A 132 -21.27 13.56 0.72
CA VAL A 132 -20.45 12.94 1.76
C VAL A 132 -19.28 13.87 2.10
N PRO A 133 -18.83 13.94 3.37
CA PRO A 133 -17.65 14.71 3.73
C PRO A 133 -16.45 14.33 2.87
N PRO A 134 -15.81 15.29 2.19
CA PRO A 134 -14.66 15.01 1.34
C PRO A 134 -13.49 14.51 2.18
N THR A 135 -12.83 13.47 1.70
CA THR A 135 -11.63 12.93 2.35
C THR A 135 -10.42 13.74 1.89
N ASP A 136 -9.50 14.02 2.81
CA ASP A 136 -8.20 14.57 2.47
C ASP A 136 -7.28 13.47 1.91
N TRP A 137 -7.48 13.14 0.63
CA TRP A 137 -6.72 12.11 -0.08
C TRP A 137 -5.21 12.40 -0.12
N MET A 138 -4.82 13.68 -0.17
CA MET A 138 -3.41 14.08 -0.12
C MET A 138 -2.82 13.78 1.26
N GLY A 139 -3.53 14.19 2.33
CA GLY A 139 -3.15 13.88 3.70
C GLY A 139 -3.07 12.37 3.98
N VAL A 140 -3.95 11.56 3.37
CA VAL A 140 -3.86 10.09 3.44
C VAL A 140 -2.56 9.58 2.83
N GLY A 141 -2.21 10.03 1.61
CA GLY A 141 -0.96 9.65 0.95
C GLY A 141 0.29 10.06 1.73
N ASP A 142 0.32 11.28 2.25
CA ASP A 142 1.45 11.80 3.02
C ASP A 142 1.57 11.10 4.39
N ALA A 143 0.47 10.73 5.03
CA ALA A 143 0.50 9.99 6.29
C ALA A 143 1.12 8.59 6.15
N ILE A 144 0.96 7.94 5.00
CA ILE A 144 1.57 6.64 4.70
C ILE A 144 3.08 6.79 4.60
N VAL A 145 3.55 7.75 3.80
CA VAL A 145 4.98 7.99 3.59
C VAL A 145 5.64 8.51 4.87
N ALA A 146 5.00 9.41 5.62
CA ALA A 146 5.52 9.87 6.90
C ALA A 146 5.67 8.72 7.92
N LYS A 147 4.85 7.67 7.82
CA LYS A 147 4.98 6.48 8.68
C LYS A 147 6.20 5.64 8.29
N THR A 148 6.52 5.54 7.01
CA THR A 148 7.68 4.79 6.51
C THR A 148 8.98 5.59 6.58
N GLU A 149 8.95 6.91 6.46
CA GLU A 149 10.13 7.79 6.64
C GLU A 149 10.62 7.85 8.09
N ARG A 150 9.71 7.70 9.06
CA ARG A 150 10.07 7.59 10.49
C ARG A 150 10.72 6.26 10.86
N LEU A 151 10.73 5.31 9.94
CA LEU A 151 11.61 4.16 10.07
C LEU A 151 13.02 4.67 9.79
N ASN A 152 13.76 4.96 10.86
CA ASN A 152 15.20 4.76 10.81
C ASN A 152 15.36 3.31 10.35
N MET A 153 15.66 3.08 9.06
CA MET A 153 16.10 1.78 8.59
C MET A 153 17.23 1.43 9.53
N ALA A 154 16.97 0.53 10.48
CA ALA A 154 18.00 0.09 11.39
C ALA A 154 19.08 -0.44 10.47
N GLU A 155 20.29 0.14 10.55
CA GLU A 155 21.45 -0.39 9.84
C GLU A 155 21.38 -1.90 9.97
N ILE A 156 21.38 -2.59 8.82
CA ILE A 156 21.34 -4.05 8.76
C ILE A 156 22.28 -4.54 9.84
N ALA A 157 21.73 -5.15 10.90
CA ALA A 157 22.51 -5.50 12.06
C ALA A 157 23.68 -6.33 11.55
N PRO A 158 24.93 -5.89 11.76
CA PRO A 158 26.03 -6.49 11.04
C PRO A 158 26.09 -7.99 11.33
N PHE A 159 26.50 -8.81 10.36
CA PHE A 159 26.37 -10.28 10.46
C PHE A 159 26.88 -10.89 11.80
N TRP A 160 27.85 -10.25 12.45
CA TRP A 160 28.40 -10.66 13.75
C TRP A 160 27.39 -10.57 14.91
N THR A 161 26.27 -9.86 14.78
CA THR A 161 25.20 -9.88 15.79
C THR A 161 24.39 -11.18 15.80
N TYR A 162 24.51 -11.99 14.74
CA TYR A 162 23.88 -13.32 14.64
C TYR A 162 24.83 -14.46 15.05
N ILE A 163 26.11 -14.14 15.28
CA ILE A 163 27.10 -15.10 15.79
C ILE A 163 26.95 -15.14 17.32
N PRO A 164 26.62 -16.30 17.92
CA PRO A 164 26.57 -16.43 19.37
C PRO A 164 27.91 -16.01 19.98
N LYS A 165 27.88 -15.23 21.06
CA LYS A 165 29.10 -14.84 21.76
C LYS A 165 29.66 -16.05 22.47
N MET A 166 30.98 -16.08 22.72
CA MET A 166 31.61 -17.18 23.47
C MET A 166 30.98 -17.41 24.85
N GLY A 167 30.39 -16.38 25.46
CA GLY A 167 29.64 -16.49 26.72
C GLY A 167 28.26 -17.13 26.62
N ASP A 168 27.69 -17.26 25.42
CA ASP A 168 26.41 -17.94 25.17
C ASP A 168 26.57 -19.47 25.06
N PHE A 169 27.82 -19.96 24.99
CA PHE A 169 28.13 -21.38 24.98
C PHE A 169 28.31 -21.89 26.42
N LEU A 170 27.43 -22.80 26.83
CA LEU A 170 27.59 -23.55 28.08
C LEU A 170 28.59 -24.68 27.86
N SER A 171 29.69 -24.72 28.64
CA SER A 171 30.64 -25.83 28.57
C SER A 171 30.00 -27.09 29.15
N VAL A 172 29.58 -28.02 28.29
CA VAL A 172 28.89 -29.24 28.73
C VAL A 172 29.84 -30.23 29.42
N LYS A 173 31.15 -30.20 29.12
CA LYS A 173 32.25 -30.88 29.85
C LYS A 173 33.59 -30.59 29.17
N LEU A 174 34.66 -30.43 29.94
CA LEU A 174 36.02 -30.35 29.42
C LEU A 174 36.47 -31.76 29.03
N LEU A 175 36.48 -32.08 27.73
CA LEU A 175 37.09 -33.30 27.22
C LEU A 175 38.62 -33.12 27.24
N GLY A 176 39.26 -33.66 28.28
CA GLY A 176 40.73 -33.71 28.38
C GLY A 176 41.28 -33.02 29.61
N ALA A 177 41.05 -33.60 30.79
CA ALA A 177 41.93 -33.41 31.93
C ALA A 177 42.23 -34.79 32.54
N GLY A 178 43.26 -35.44 32.00
CA GLY A 178 44.12 -36.41 32.70
C GLY A 178 43.52 -37.71 33.24
N GLY A 179 44.01 -38.85 32.74
CA GLY A 179 43.81 -40.15 33.37
C GLY A 179 44.44 -41.32 32.62
N PHE A 180 45.73 -41.22 32.25
CA PHE A 180 46.56 -42.42 32.21
C PHE A 180 46.82 -42.79 33.68
N GLY A 181 46.17 -43.86 34.12
CA GLY A 181 46.20 -44.42 35.47
C GLY A 181 45.19 -45.55 35.54
#